data_AF-A0A2D4PIY2-F1
#
_entry.id   AF-A0A2D4PIY2-F1
#
_cell.length_a   1.000
_cell.length_b   1.000
_cell.length_c   1.000
_cell.angle_alpha   90.00
_cell.angle_beta   90.00
_cell.angle_gamma   90.00
#
_symmetry.space_group_name_H-M   'P 1'
#
loop_
_entity.id
_entity.type
_entity.pdbx_description
1 polymer ?
#
loop_
_entity_poly.entity_id
_entity_poly.type
_entity_poly.pdbx_seq_one_letter_code
_entity_poly.pdbx_strand_id
1 'polypeptide(L)'
;ETLICLVCDRSKEHEGHRVIPAEEAFQEYQIKVEDCLKPQKEQKEKIATYKRDTEQIVQEMLDLIEKVKKNVVAEFRELQLWLEGQEKLLLTKMEETEKDIMTRKEKGLAKHMEEVRSLDHLIQEIEEKHKQPASKLLQDIGSILKKYQAKETYENPVDLFLEPKWTIWDCSDTIPLLKNAIKKFRDSTCHRKGTGGLAEV
;
A
#
# COMPACT_ATOMS: atom_id res chain seq x y z
N GLU A 1 7.79 22.52 -72.92
CA GLU A 1 8.22 23.38 -74.05
C GLU A 1 9.69 23.12 -74.33
N THR A 2 10.21 23.53 -75.48
CA THR A 2 11.62 23.33 -75.87
C THR A 2 12.20 24.62 -76.44
N LEU A 3 13.40 25.00 -76.02
CA LEU A 3 14.13 26.12 -76.63
C LEU A 3 14.69 25.70 -77.99
N ILE A 4 14.42 26.51 -79.01
CA ILE A 4 14.81 26.25 -80.39
C ILE A 4 15.49 27.49 -80.97
N CYS A 5 16.38 27.32 -81.95
CA CYS A 5 16.97 28.45 -82.67
C CYS A 5 16.10 28.86 -83.88
N LEU A 6 16.39 30.02 -84.48
CA LEU A 6 15.67 30.54 -85.65
C LEU A 6 15.70 29.61 -86.88
N VAL A 7 16.71 28.73 -86.97
CA VAL A 7 16.79 27.71 -88.04
C VAL A 7 15.79 26.59 -87.78
N CYS A 8 15.71 26.11 -86.54
CA CYS A 8 14.79 25.05 -86.13
C CYS A 8 13.32 25.49 -86.20
N ASP A 9 13.03 26.75 -85.89
CA ASP A 9 11.68 27.34 -86.02
C ASP A 9 11.08 27.17 -87.42
N ARG A 10 11.92 27.23 -88.47
CA ARG A 10 11.49 27.03 -89.86
C ARG A 10 11.51 25.57 -90.33
N SER A 11 11.93 24.64 -89.47
CA SER A 11 12.00 23.23 -89.80
C SER A 11 10.61 22.60 -89.76
N LYS A 12 10.41 21.50 -90.53
CA LYS A 12 9.15 20.74 -90.50
C LYS A 12 8.83 20.15 -89.13
N GLU A 13 9.81 20.01 -88.24
CA GLU A 13 9.64 19.45 -86.89
C GLU A 13 8.84 20.37 -85.96
N HIS A 14 8.84 21.67 -86.23
CA HIS A 14 8.10 22.66 -85.43
C HIS A 14 7.00 23.36 -86.24
N GLU A 15 6.71 22.87 -87.44
CA GLU A 15 5.65 23.38 -88.30
C GLU A 15 4.28 23.23 -87.61
N GLY A 16 3.58 24.35 -87.40
CA GLY A 16 2.29 24.38 -86.69
C GLY A 16 2.39 24.52 -85.17
N HIS A 17 3.59 24.51 -84.56
CA HIS A 17 3.77 24.87 -83.16
C HIS A 17 3.78 26.40 -82.98
N ARG A 18 3.19 26.89 -81.89
CA ARG A 18 3.27 28.30 -81.53
C ARG A 18 4.65 28.60 -80.96
N VAL A 19 5.41 29.46 -81.64
CA VAL A 19 6.72 29.93 -81.20
C VAL A 19 6.60 31.37 -80.70
N ILE A 20 7.19 31.62 -79.53
CA ILE A 20 7.25 32.95 -78.89
C ILE A 20 8.71 33.27 -78.56
N PRO A 21 9.09 34.56 -78.45
CA PRO A 21 10.40 34.96 -77.97
C PRO A 21 10.74 34.33 -76.62
N ALA A 22 12.01 33.98 -76.42
CA ALA A 22 12.47 33.37 -75.18
C ALA A 22 12.23 34.27 -73.97
N GLU A 23 12.32 35.59 -74.16
CA GLU A 23 12.07 36.61 -73.15
C GLU A 23 10.61 36.63 -72.68
N GLU A 24 9.65 36.46 -73.60
CA GLU A 24 8.22 36.38 -73.27
C GLU A 24 7.90 35.08 -72.52
N ALA A 25 8.44 33.95 -72.99
CA ALA A 25 8.30 32.66 -72.31
C ALA A 25 8.92 32.71 -70.91
N PHE A 26 10.12 33.28 -70.78
CA PHE A 26 10.83 33.41 -69.51
C PHE A 26 9.99 34.17 -68.47
N GLN A 27 9.37 35.29 -68.85
CA GLN A 27 8.50 36.05 -67.96
C GLN A 27 7.28 35.24 -67.50
N GLU A 28 6.63 34.50 -68.41
CA GLU A 28 5.47 33.66 -68.05
C GLU A 28 5.86 32.52 -67.09
N TYR A 29 6.96 31.81 -67.36
CA TYR A 29 7.43 30.73 -66.47
C TYR A 29 7.98 31.25 -65.15
N GLN A 30 8.59 32.43 -65.14
CA GLN A 30 9.05 33.05 -63.90
C GLN A 30 7.88 33.26 -62.92
N ILE A 31 6.75 33.78 -63.39
CA ILE A 31 5.53 33.94 -62.60
C ILE A 31 5.00 32.57 -62.13
N LYS A 32 4.92 31.57 -63.02
CA LYS A 32 4.48 30.21 -62.64
C LYS A 32 5.37 29.59 -61.57
N VAL A 33 6.69 29.79 -61.64
CA VAL A 33 7.65 29.32 -60.64
C VAL A 33 7.45 30.06 -59.31
N GLU A 34 7.24 31.38 -59.33
CA GLU A 34 6.93 32.17 -58.13
C GLU A 34 5.62 31.74 -57.47
N ASP A 35 4.58 31.48 -58.26
CA ASP A 35 3.27 30.97 -57.81
C ASP A 35 3.40 29.58 -57.16
N CYS A 36 4.28 28.73 -57.69
CA CYS A 36 4.58 27.42 -57.08
C CYS A 36 5.41 27.55 -55.79
N LEU A 37 6.24 28.58 -55.67
CA LEU A 37 7.20 28.73 -54.58
C LEU A 37 6.54 29.23 -53.29
N LYS A 38 5.50 30.07 -53.37
CA LYS A 38 4.76 30.58 -52.22
C LYS A 38 4.11 29.46 -51.36
N PRO A 39 3.27 28.56 -51.90
CA PRO A 39 2.66 27.50 -51.10
C PRO A 39 3.70 26.52 -50.54
N GLN A 40 4.84 26.31 -51.21
CA GLN A 40 5.92 25.46 -50.70
C GLN A 40 6.58 26.07 -49.45
N LYS A 41 6.75 27.39 -49.41
CA LYS A 41 7.24 28.10 -48.20
C LYS A 41 6.24 27.99 -47.05
N GLU A 42 4.95 28.16 -47.31
CA GLU A 42 3.89 28.03 -46.31
C GLU A 42 3.80 26.59 -45.76
N GLN A 43 3.91 25.58 -46.63
CA GLN A 43 3.95 24.17 -46.21
C GLN A 43 5.16 23.86 -45.35
N LYS A 44 6.35 24.37 -45.72
CA LYS A 44 7.57 24.23 -44.92
C LYS A 44 7.39 24.82 -43.51
N GLU A 45 6.75 25.98 -43.38
CA GLU A 45 6.48 26.60 -42.09
C GLU A 45 5.47 25.81 -41.25
N LYS A 46 4.40 25.29 -41.87
CA LYS A 46 3.44 24.39 -41.21
C LYS A 46 4.11 23.13 -40.66
N ILE A 47 4.92 22.45 -41.48
CA ILE A 47 5.66 21.25 -41.07
C ILE A 47 6.62 21.58 -39.91
N ALA A 48 7.30 22.73 -39.95
CA ALA A 48 8.17 23.16 -38.86
C ALA A 48 7.40 23.40 -37.55
N THR A 49 6.17 23.92 -37.64
CA THR A 49 5.28 24.09 -36.47
C THR A 49 4.82 22.74 -35.93
N TYR A 50 4.31 21.84 -36.78
CA TYR A 50 3.91 20.49 -36.35
C TYR A 50 5.04 19.71 -35.69
N LYS A 51 6.28 19.85 -36.20
CA LYS A 51 7.45 19.27 -35.58
C LYS A 51 7.64 19.77 -34.15
N ARG A 52 7.57 21.08 -33.94
CA ARG A 52 7.72 21.71 -32.61
C ARG A 52 6.61 21.27 -31.66
N ASP A 53 5.37 21.24 -32.13
CA ASP A 53 4.22 20.82 -31.34
C ASP A 53 4.35 19.35 -30.93
N THR A 54 4.80 18.50 -31.84
CA THR A 54 5.08 17.08 -31.55
C THR A 54 6.17 16.93 -30.50
N GLU A 55 7.28 17.67 -30.64
CA GLU A 55 8.38 17.66 -29.66
C GLU A 55 7.89 18.11 -28.27
N GLN A 56 7.04 19.15 -28.22
CA GLN A 56 6.46 19.63 -26.96
C GLN A 56 5.55 18.56 -26.32
N ILE A 57 4.62 17.98 -27.07
CA ILE A 57 3.71 16.94 -26.55
C ILE A 57 4.50 15.75 -26.00
N VAL A 58 5.53 15.31 -26.72
CA VAL A 58 6.39 14.21 -26.25
C VAL A 58 7.08 14.58 -24.94
N GLN A 59 7.61 15.79 -24.81
CA GLN A 59 8.25 16.24 -23.57
C GLN A 59 7.28 16.28 -22.40
N GLU A 60 6.06 16.81 -22.60
CA GLU A 60 5.01 16.84 -21.56
C GLU A 60 4.61 15.42 -21.11
N MET A 61 4.53 14.47 -22.04
CA MET A 61 4.26 13.06 -21.73
C MET A 61 5.40 12.41 -20.94
N LEU A 62 6.66 12.70 -21.29
CA LEU A 62 7.83 12.19 -20.56
C LEU A 62 7.88 12.75 -19.13
N ASP A 63 7.59 14.03 -18.96
CA ASP A 63 7.53 14.68 -17.65
C ASP A 63 6.40 14.08 -16.79
N LEU A 64 5.24 13.80 -17.40
CA LEU A 64 4.12 13.13 -16.74
C LEU A 64 4.51 11.70 -16.30
N ILE A 65 5.18 10.94 -17.16
CA ILE A 65 5.66 9.59 -16.82
C ILE A 65 6.60 9.66 -15.62
N GLU A 66 7.55 10.61 -15.61
CA GLU A 66 8.50 10.74 -14.51
C GLU A 66 7.80 11.13 -13.20
N LYS A 67 6.81 12.04 -13.26
CA LYS A 67 5.98 12.37 -12.10
C LYS A 67 5.21 11.16 -11.57
N VAL A 68 4.58 10.39 -12.45
CA VAL A 68 3.84 9.17 -12.07
C VAL A 68 4.79 8.13 -11.46
N LYS A 69 5.98 7.92 -12.03
CA LYS A 69 7.00 7.02 -11.45
C LYS A 69 7.37 7.42 -10.03
N LYS A 70 7.67 8.70 -9.80
CA LYS A 70 8.01 9.22 -8.47
C LYS A 70 6.87 9.03 -7.48
N ASN A 71 5.63 9.32 -7.89
CA ASN A 71 4.46 9.14 -7.05
C ASN A 71 4.24 7.66 -6.70
N VAL A 72 4.31 6.75 -7.66
CA VAL A 72 4.19 5.30 -7.40
C VAL A 72 5.24 4.85 -6.38
N VAL A 73 6.49 5.26 -6.54
CA VAL A 73 7.55 4.92 -5.57
C VAL A 73 7.25 5.51 -4.18
N ALA A 74 6.77 6.75 -4.08
CA ALA A 74 6.45 7.39 -2.81
C ALA A 74 5.31 6.68 -2.06
N GLU A 75 4.17 6.46 -2.73
CA GLU A 75 2.99 5.82 -2.14
C GLU A 75 3.30 4.40 -1.63
N PHE A 76 4.06 3.61 -2.41
CA PHE A 76 4.45 2.27 -1.99
C PHE A 76 5.41 2.28 -0.80
N ARG A 77 6.34 3.24 -0.74
CA ARG A 77 7.24 3.38 0.41
C ARG A 77 6.49 3.79 1.67
N GLU A 78 5.55 4.73 1.56
CA GLU A 78 4.71 5.13 2.69
C GLU A 78 3.91 3.94 3.23
N LEU A 79 3.28 3.17 2.34
CA LEU A 79 2.55 1.96 2.71
C LEU A 79 3.44 0.92 3.39
N GLN A 80 4.67 0.69 2.89
CA GLN A 80 5.64 -0.22 3.49
C GLN A 80 6.01 0.20 4.91
N LEU A 81 6.39 1.47 5.11
CA LEU A 81 6.74 1.99 6.43
C LEU A 81 5.57 1.90 7.42
N TRP A 82 4.35 2.20 6.96
CA TRP A 82 3.17 2.06 7.79
C TRP A 82 2.92 0.60 8.20
N LEU A 83 3.03 -0.34 7.26
CA LEU A 83 2.86 -1.77 7.53
C LEU A 83 3.92 -2.30 8.52
N GLU A 84 5.18 -1.94 8.33
CA GLU A 84 6.27 -2.29 9.27
C GLU A 84 5.99 -1.73 10.67
N GLY A 85 5.48 -0.50 10.75
CA GLY A 85 5.06 0.10 12.02
C GLY A 85 3.91 -0.64 12.71
N GLN A 86 2.90 -1.04 11.94
CA GLN A 86 1.77 -1.83 12.47
C GLN A 86 2.18 -3.22 12.92
N GLU A 87 3.02 -3.91 12.14
CA GLU A 87 3.57 -5.22 12.51
C GLU A 87 4.33 -5.14 13.83
N LYS A 88 5.25 -4.19 13.94
CA LYS A 88 6.03 -3.98 15.17
C LYS A 88 5.13 -3.66 16.37
N LEU A 89 4.14 -2.79 16.20
CA LEU A 89 3.20 -2.43 17.26
C LEU A 89 2.44 -3.66 17.79
N LEU A 90 1.91 -4.49 16.89
CA LEU A 90 1.16 -5.70 17.26
C LEU A 90 2.07 -6.71 17.97
N LEU A 91 3.30 -6.91 17.47
CA LEU A 91 4.27 -7.80 18.11
C LEU A 91 4.66 -7.32 19.51
N THR A 92 4.97 -6.04 19.68
CA THR A 92 5.27 -5.46 21.00
C THR A 92 4.11 -5.63 21.97
N LYS A 93 2.86 -5.39 21.52
CA LYS A 93 1.67 -5.62 22.35
C LYS A 93 1.54 -7.08 22.79
N MET A 94 1.88 -8.05 21.93
CA MET A 94 1.87 -9.47 22.28
C MET A 94 2.98 -9.83 23.28
N GLU A 95 4.20 -9.30 23.10
CA GLU A 95 5.30 -9.50 24.06
C GLU A 95 4.97 -8.92 25.45
N GLU A 96 4.34 -7.75 25.50
CA GLU A 96 3.88 -7.13 26.75
C GLU A 96 2.77 -7.96 27.41
N THR A 97 1.83 -8.47 26.62
CA THR A 97 0.74 -9.32 27.10
C THR A 97 1.27 -10.64 27.67
N GLU A 98 2.27 -11.24 27.02
CA GLU A 98 2.94 -12.45 27.53
C GLU A 98 3.62 -12.19 28.89
N LYS A 99 4.35 -11.07 29.02
CA LYS A 99 4.98 -10.66 30.29
C LYS A 99 3.95 -10.42 31.40
N ASP A 100 2.83 -9.78 31.07
CA ASP A 100 1.72 -9.56 32.01
C ASP A 100 1.14 -10.90 32.49
N ILE A 101 0.84 -11.82 31.57
CA ILE A 101 0.36 -13.18 31.92
C ILE A 101 1.32 -13.88 32.88
N MET A 102 2.63 -13.82 32.61
CA MET A 102 3.63 -14.46 33.45
C MET A 102 3.68 -13.82 34.85
N THR A 103 3.62 -12.49 34.94
CA THR A 103 3.60 -11.77 36.21
C THR A 103 2.33 -12.09 37.02
N ARG A 104 1.17 -12.12 36.36
CA ARG A 104 -0.11 -12.47 37.01
C ARG A 104 -0.11 -13.92 37.49
N LYS A 105 0.46 -14.84 36.71
CA LYS A 105 0.66 -16.24 37.10
C LYS A 105 1.51 -16.33 38.37
N GLU A 106 2.67 -15.67 38.41
CA GLU A 106 3.56 -15.70 39.58
C GLU A 106 2.88 -15.15 40.83
N LYS A 107 2.18 -14.02 40.70
CA LYS A 107 1.40 -13.42 41.79
C LYS A 107 0.28 -14.35 42.27
N GLY A 108 -0.44 -14.99 41.35
CA GLY A 108 -1.48 -15.97 41.66
C GLY A 108 -0.92 -17.17 42.41
N LEU A 109 0.18 -17.76 41.91
CA LEU A 109 0.89 -18.87 42.56
C LEU A 109 1.39 -18.51 43.96
N ALA A 110 1.95 -17.30 44.14
CA ALA A 110 2.37 -16.82 45.45
C ALA A 110 1.19 -16.76 46.44
N LYS A 111 0.04 -16.23 46.01
CA LYS A 111 -1.19 -16.19 46.81
C LYS A 111 -1.69 -17.61 47.15
N HIS A 112 -1.70 -18.52 46.19
CA HIS A 112 -2.07 -19.92 46.43
C HIS A 112 -1.14 -20.57 47.47
N MET A 113 0.17 -20.39 47.35
CA MET A 113 1.14 -20.93 48.31
C MET A 113 0.93 -20.38 49.72
N GLU A 114 0.62 -19.09 49.84
CA GLU A 114 0.33 -18.50 51.15
C GLU A 114 -0.93 -19.09 51.78
N GLU A 115 -1.99 -19.27 50.98
CA GLU A 115 -3.22 -19.90 51.47
C GLU A 115 -2.97 -21.34 51.91
N VAL A 116 -2.20 -22.12 51.12
CA VAL A 116 -1.81 -23.48 51.48
C VAL A 116 -1.06 -23.51 52.81
N ARG A 117 -0.04 -22.66 53.00
CA ARG A 117 0.70 -22.58 54.28
C ARG A 117 -0.22 -22.22 55.44
N SER A 118 -1.15 -21.29 55.20
CA SER A 118 -2.13 -20.82 56.18
C SER A 118 -3.08 -21.95 56.58
N LEU A 119 -3.47 -22.82 55.63
CA LEU A 119 -4.27 -24.01 55.88
C LEU A 119 -3.46 -25.11 56.57
N ASP A 120 -2.22 -25.37 56.16
CA ASP A 120 -1.33 -26.34 56.80
C ASP A 120 -1.15 -26.03 58.30
N HIS A 121 -0.93 -24.75 58.64
CA HIS A 121 -0.82 -24.32 60.03
C HIS A 121 -2.13 -24.55 60.81
N LEU A 122 -3.28 -24.25 60.19
CA LEU A 122 -4.59 -24.48 60.79
C LEU A 122 -4.85 -25.96 61.05
N ILE A 123 -4.55 -26.81 60.07
CA ILE A 123 -4.68 -28.27 60.16
C ILE A 123 -3.80 -28.79 61.29
N GLN A 124 -2.53 -28.36 61.37
CA GLN A 124 -1.63 -28.75 62.44
C GLN A 124 -2.18 -28.36 63.82
N GLU A 125 -2.71 -27.13 63.97
CA GLU A 125 -3.31 -26.67 65.22
C GLU A 125 -4.52 -27.54 65.62
N ILE A 126 -5.37 -27.90 64.65
CA ILE A 126 -6.52 -28.80 64.84
C ILE A 126 -6.05 -30.19 65.29
N GLU A 127 -5.05 -30.77 64.61
CA GLU A 127 -4.51 -32.09 64.93
C GLU A 127 -3.87 -32.14 66.32
N GLU A 128 -3.11 -31.11 66.70
CA GLU A 128 -2.49 -30.99 68.01
C GLU A 128 -3.55 -30.86 69.10
N LYS A 129 -4.61 -30.07 68.87
CA LYS A 129 -5.75 -29.96 69.79
C LYS A 129 -6.51 -31.28 69.93
N HIS A 130 -6.77 -31.97 68.83
CA HIS A 130 -7.46 -33.27 68.82
C HIS A 130 -6.72 -34.35 69.63
N LYS A 131 -5.39 -34.30 69.70
CA LYS A 131 -4.57 -35.24 70.48
C LYS A 131 -4.57 -34.96 72.01
N GLN A 132 -5.16 -33.88 72.49
CA GLN A 132 -5.15 -33.52 73.92
C GLN A 132 -6.12 -34.38 74.74
N PRO A 133 -5.87 -34.58 76.05
CA PRO A 133 -6.82 -35.25 76.95
C PRO A 133 -8.18 -34.54 76.97
N ALA A 134 -9.27 -35.30 77.16
CA ALA A 134 -10.64 -34.79 77.12
C ALA A 134 -10.86 -33.54 78.00
N SER A 135 -10.25 -33.49 79.18
CA SER A 135 -10.36 -32.34 80.09
C SER A 135 -9.76 -31.05 79.52
N LYS A 136 -8.64 -31.13 78.78
CA LYS A 136 -8.00 -29.99 78.11
C LYS A 136 -8.69 -29.62 76.81
N LEU A 137 -9.21 -30.60 76.07
CA LEU A 137 -9.95 -30.38 74.83
C LEU A 137 -11.28 -29.65 75.08
N LEU A 138 -12.00 -30.03 76.15
CA LEU A 138 -13.27 -29.41 76.51
C LEU A 138 -13.10 -27.98 77.05
N GLN A 139 -11.89 -27.61 77.48
CA GLN A 139 -11.56 -26.24 77.83
C GLN A 139 -11.44 -25.41 76.55
N ASP A 140 -12.27 -24.36 76.44
CA ASP A 140 -12.29 -23.42 75.30
C ASP A 140 -12.70 -24.02 73.92
N ILE A 141 -13.34 -25.20 73.89
CA ILE A 141 -13.78 -25.86 72.65
C ILE A 141 -14.68 -24.97 71.77
N GLY A 142 -15.55 -24.17 72.39
CA GLY A 142 -16.52 -23.33 71.67
C GLY A 142 -15.89 -22.17 70.91
N SER A 143 -14.78 -21.60 71.40
CA SER A 143 -14.06 -20.52 70.70
C SER A 143 -13.18 -21.07 69.59
N ILE A 144 -12.57 -22.23 69.82
CA ILE A 144 -11.73 -22.96 68.88
C ILE A 144 -12.52 -23.44 67.66
N LEU A 145 -13.69 -24.05 67.87
CA LEU A 145 -14.56 -24.51 66.77
C LEU A 145 -15.03 -23.36 65.89
N LYS A 146 -15.38 -22.20 66.48
CA LYS A 146 -15.72 -20.98 65.72
C LYS A 146 -14.57 -20.49 64.85
N LYS A 147 -13.33 -20.53 65.37
CA LYS A 147 -12.13 -20.15 64.64
C LYS A 147 -11.89 -21.07 63.43
N TYR A 148 -12.09 -22.38 63.59
CA TYR A 148 -11.87 -23.35 62.52
C TYR A 148 -12.93 -23.27 61.42
N GLN A 149 -14.20 -23.07 61.80
CA GLN A 149 -15.31 -22.92 60.86
C GLN A 149 -15.24 -21.60 60.06
N ALA A 150 -14.58 -20.58 60.58
CA ALA A 150 -14.48 -19.28 59.91
C ALA A 150 -13.56 -19.27 58.66
N LYS A 151 -12.75 -20.32 58.43
CA LYS A 151 -11.71 -20.36 57.38
C LYS A 151 -12.07 -21.28 56.19
N GLU A 152 -13.34 -21.64 56.03
CA GLU A 152 -13.75 -22.71 55.11
C GLU A 152 -13.70 -22.36 53.61
N THR A 153 -13.64 -21.08 53.23
CA THR A 153 -13.81 -20.70 51.82
C THR A 153 -12.59 -20.03 51.22
N TYR A 154 -11.79 -20.81 50.50
CA TYR A 154 -10.85 -20.31 49.50
C TYR A 154 -11.56 -20.20 48.14
N GLU A 155 -11.59 -19.00 47.56
CA GLU A 155 -12.06 -18.79 46.19
C GLU A 155 -10.89 -18.62 45.23
N ASN A 156 -10.88 -19.43 44.18
CA ASN A 156 -9.94 -19.27 43.08
C ASN A 156 -10.23 -17.94 42.36
N PRO A 157 -9.25 -17.02 42.22
CA PRO A 157 -9.45 -15.80 41.45
C PRO A 157 -9.58 -16.11 39.95
N VAL A 158 -10.81 -16.39 39.50
CA VAL A 158 -11.18 -16.70 38.10
C VAL A 158 -10.79 -15.58 37.12
N ASP A 159 -10.67 -14.35 37.62
CA ASP A 159 -10.52 -13.12 36.83
C ASP A 159 -9.05 -12.72 36.54
N LEU A 160 -8.06 -13.50 36.97
CA LEU A 160 -6.64 -13.10 36.79
C LEU A 160 -6.26 -12.84 35.32
N PHE A 161 -6.94 -13.50 34.37
CA PHE A 161 -6.53 -13.49 32.97
C PHE A 161 -7.59 -12.94 32.00
N LEU A 162 -8.65 -12.25 32.46
CA LEU A 162 -9.64 -11.68 31.54
C LEU A 162 -9.04 -10.62 30.63
N GLU A 163 -8.31 -9.64 31.17
CA GLU A 163 -7.71 -8.56 30.36
C GLU A 163 -6.70 -9.05 29.29
N PRO A 164 -5.73 -9.94 29.61
CA PRO A 164 -4.86 -10.52 28.58
C PRO A 164 -5.61 -11.28 27.49
N LYS A 165 -6.68 -12.01 27.85
CA LYS A 165 -7.50 -12.74 26.87
C LYS A 165 -8.16 -11.81 25.85
N TRP A 166 -8.72 -10.69 26.32
CA TRP A 166 -9.29 -9.67 25.43
C TRP A 166 -8.23 -9.10 24.49
N THR A 167 -7.04 -8.80 25.02
CA THR A 167 -5.95 -8.27 24.20
C THR A 167 -5.49 -9.24 23.10
N ILE A 168 -5.39 -10.53 23.41
CA ILE A 168 -5.06 -11.58 22.43
C ILE A 168 -6.14 -11.68 21.35
N TRP A 169 -7.41 -11.62 21.75
CA TRP A 169 -8.52 -11.67 20.80
C TRP A 169 -8.49 -10.46 19.86
N ASP A 170 -8.39 -9.24 20.39
CA ASP A 170 -8.31 -8.01 19.58
C ASP A 170 -7.20 -8.09 18.52
N CYS A 171 -6.02 -8.59 18.88
CA CYS A 171 -4.92 -8.76 17.94
C CYS A 171 -5.20 -9.87 16.91
N SER A 172 -5.84 -10.97 17.31
CA SER A 172 -6.20 -12.07 16.41
C SER A 172 -7.18 -11.63 15.32
N ASP A 173 -8.11 -10.74 15.66
CA ASP A 173 -9.13 -10.22 14.73
C ASP A 173 -8.54 -9.31 13.64
N THR A 174 -7.33 -8.77 13.84
CA THR A 174 -6.65 -7.98 12.81
C THR A 174 -6.14 -8.83 11.63
N ILE A 175 -5.84 -10.11 11.85
CA ILE A 175 -5.23 -10.99 10.84
C ILE A 175 -6.18 -11.25 9.64
N PRO A 176 -7.46 -11.62 9.83
CA PRO A 176 -8.40 -11.76 8.72
C PRO A 176 -8.62 -10.48 7.93
N LEU A 177 -8.65 -9.33 8.63
CA LEU A 177 -8.82 -8.02 8.00
C LEU A 177 -7.65 -7.69 7.07
N LEU A 178 -6.42 -7.90 7.54
CA LEU A 178 -5.21 -7.70 6.73
C LEU A 178 -5.19 -8.61 5.51
N LYS A 179 -5.52 -9.90 5.68
CA LYS A 179 -5.62 -10.86 4.56
C LYS A 179 -6.64 -10.41 3.52
N ASN A 180 -7.80 -9.92 3.94
CA ASN A 180 -8.83 -9.42 3.04
C ASN A 180 -8.37 -8.15 2.29
N ALA A 181 -7.75 -7.21 2.99
CA ALA A 181 -7.20 -6.00 2.38
C ALA A 181 -6.16 -6.33 1.29
N ILE A 182 -5.22 -7.24 1.57
CA ILE A 182 -4.22 -7.72 0.61
C ILE A 182 -4.89 -8.37 -0.61
N LYS A 183 -5.92 -9.20 -0.39
CA LYS A 183 -6.68 -9.83 -1.48
C LYS A 183 -7.34 -8.78 -2.38
N LYS A 184 -8.08 -7.82 -1.81
CA LYS A 184 -8.73 -6.73 -2.57
C LYS A 184 -7.72 -5.92 -3.39
N PHE A 185 -6.55 -5.63 -2.82
CA PHE A 185 -5.49 -4.92 -3.50
C PHE A 185 -4.95 -5.71 -4.72
N ARG A 186 -4.74 -7.03 -4.55
CA ARG A 186 -4.33 -7.92 -5.64
C ARG A 186 -5.38 -7.98 -6.76
N ASP A 187 -6.64 -8.13 -6.39
CA ASP A 187 -7.74 -8.22 -7.37
C ASP A 187 -7.85 -6.92 -8.18
N SER A 188 -7.65 -5.76 -7.54
CA SER A 188 -7.73 -4.44 -8.18
C SER A 188 -6.57 -4.11 -9.13
N THR A 189 -5.41 -4.76 -8.97
CA THR A 189 -4.21 -4.51 -9.79
C THR A 189 -4.15 -5.40 -11.04
N CYS A 190 -4.83 -6.55 -11.06
CA CYS A 190 -4.89 -7.45 -12.22
C CYS A 190 -5.81 -6.97 -13.36
N HIS A 191 -6.85 -6.18 -13.08
CA HIS A 191 -7.88 -5.80 -14.05
C HIS A 191 -7.52 -4.58 -14.93
N ARG A 192 -6.32 -3.98 -14.76
CA ARG A 192 -5.93 -2.73 -15.44
C ARG A 192 -5.05 -2.93 -16.68
N LYS A 193 -5.07 -4.12 -17.29
CA LYS A 193 -4.40 -4.40 -18.58
C LYS A 193 -5.39 -4.27 -19.74
N GLY A 194 -5.31 -3.17 -20.47
CA GLY A 194 -5.79 -3.09 -21.85
C GLY A 194 -7.01 -2.21 -22.09
N THR A 195 -6.79 -0.91 -22.25
CA THR A 195 -7.57 -0.07 -23.17
C THR A 195 -6.67 1.05 -23.67
N GLY A 196 -6.25 0.94 -24.93
CA GLY A 196 -5.43 1.93 -25.62
C GLY A 196 -5.28 1.51 -27.06
N GLY A 197 -6.42 1.35 -27.73
CA GLY A 197 -6.48 1.01 -29.15
C GLY A 197 -5.85 2.10 -30.00
N LEU A 198 -5.17 1.63 -31.04
CA LEU A 198 -4.85 2.38 -32.25
C LEU A 198 -6.08 3.17 -32.70
N ALA A 199 -5.96 4.49 -32.77
CA ALA A 199 -6.81 5.30 -33.61
C ALA A 199 -5.95 5.73 -34.81
N GLU A 200 -6.23 5.09 -35.94
CA GLU A 200 -5.80 5.49 -37.28
C GLU A 200 -6.23 6.94 -37.55
N VAL A 201 -5.30 7.77 -38.04
CA VAL A 201 -5.48 8.72 -39.17
C VAL A 201 -4.13 8.90 -39.85
#